data_AF-A0A2I0PAG2-F1
#
_entry.id   AF-A0A2I0PAG2-F1
#
_cell.length_a   1.000
_cell.length_b   1.000
_cell.length_c   1.000
_cell.angle_alpha   90.00
_cell.angle_beta   90.00
_cell.angle_gamma   90.00
#
_symmetry.space_group_name_H-M   'P 1'
#
loop_
_entity.id
_entity.type
_entity.pdbx_description
1 polymer ?
#
loop_
_entity_poly.entity_id
_entity_poly.type
_entity_poly.pdbx_seq_one_letter_code
_entity_poly.pdbx_strand_id
1 'polypeptide(L)'
;MRTSCLTAQHYCFRRPRTWISSGGLETMGYGLPAAMGAHFARPDEPVCVVAGDGSLQMNIREFGTIAQYDIPVRILVLNNRYLGMVRQWQELFYDRRYAFTDLPMDFVGIARAYGIEGETVEAGGDVRSALSNALEHAGPYLVDFRIEREENVFPMVPPGAAINAMIDPGAG
;
A
#
# COMPACT_ATOMS: atom_id res chain seq x y z
N MET A 1 -2.39 7.43 1.25
CA MET A 1 -3.78 7.87 1.06
C MET A 1 -4.56 7.01 0.06
N ARG A 2 -4.20 6.91 -1.24
CA ARG A 2 -4.92 6.06 -2.21
C ARG A 2 -5.07 4.61 -1.74
N THR A 3 -3.96 3.93 -1.48
CA THR A 3 -3.94 2.54 -1.01
C THR A 3 -4.71 2.36 0.30
N SER A 4 -4.60 3.31 1.24
CA SER A 4 -5.33 3.22 2.51
C SER A 4 -6.85 3.34 2.34
N CYS A 5 -7.33 4.18 1.40
CA CYS A 5 -8.75 4.28 1.07
C CYS A 5 -9.27 2.97 0.46
N LEU A 6 -8.56 2.41 -0.53
CA LEU A 6 -8.93 1.14 -1.16
C LEU A 6 -8.97 0.00 -0.13
N THR A 7 -7.96 -0.09 0.73
CA THR A 7 -7.94 -1.10 1.81
C THR A 7 -9.12 -0.91 2.76
N ALA A 8 -9.45 0.33 3.13
CA ALA A 8 -10.59 0.63 4.00
C ALA A 8 -11.95 0.28 3.35
N GLN A 9 -12.10 0.48 2.04
CA GLN A 9 -13.33 0.21 1.29
C GLN A 9 -13.54 -1.29 1.04
N HIS A 10 -12.48 -2.02 0.72
CA HIS A 10 -12.59 -3.40 0.21
C HIS A 10 -12.25 -4.49 1.22
N TYR A 11 -11.56 -4.16 2.32
CA TYR A 11 -11.26 -5.15 3.34
C TYR A 11 -12.32 -5.17 4.45
N CYS A 12 -12.86 -6.36 4.74
CA CYS A 12 -13.86 -6.55 5.79
C CYS A 12 -13.18 -6.72 7.17
N PHE A 13 -13.03 -5.62 7.91
CA PHE A 13 -12.52 -5.66 9.28
C PHE A 13 -13.62 -6.13 10.25
N ARG A 14 -13.37 -7.25 10.93
CA ARG A 14 -14.37 -7.89 11.83
C ARG A 14 -14.09 -7.68 13.32
N ARG A 15 -12.90 -7.22 13.67
CA ARG A 15 -12.43 -7.07 15.05
C ARG A 15 -11.86 -5.68 15.26
N PRO A 16 -12.00 -5.07 16.45
CA PRO A 16 -11.34 -3.82 16.76
C PRO A 16 -9.81 -4.03 16.77
N ARG A 17 -9.06 -2.96 16.45
CA ARG A 17 -7.58 -2.95 16.44
C ARG A 17 -6.92 -3.90 15.42
N THR A 18 -7.65 -4.32 14.38
CA THR A 18 -7.07 -5.02 13.20
C THR A 18 -6.90 -4.10 11.99
N TRP A 19 -7.18 -2.80 12.15
CA TRP A 19 -6.88 -1.75 11.19
C TRP A 19 -6.03 -0.68 11.89
N ILE A 20 -4.79 -0.53 11.44
CA ILE A 20 -3.81 0.39 12.02
C ILE A 20 -3.32 1.28 10.88
N SER A 21 -3.71 2.56 10.91
CA SER A 21 -3.41 3.51 9.84
C SER A 21 -3.28 4.93 10.37
N SER A 22 -2.49 5.77 9.69
CA SER A 22 -2.34 7.19 10.01
C SER A 22 -3.45 7.98 9.31
N GLY A 23 -4.46 8.43 10.06
CA GLY A 23 -5.61 9.16 9.52
C GLY A 23 -5.53 10.68 9.69
N GLY A 24 -5.19 11.18 10.88
CA GLY A 24 -5.21 12.63 11.13
C GLY A 24 -4.09 13.40 10.43
N LEU A 25 -2.85 12.89 10.53
CA LEU A 25 -1.67 13.48 9.90
C LEU A 25 -1.33 12.83 8.54
N GLU A 26 -1.87 11.65 8.27
CA GLU A 26 -1.65 10.88 7.04
C GLU A 26 -0.18 10.67 6.66
N THR A 27 0.64 10.32 7.65
CA THR A 27 2.09 10.16 7.49
C THR A 27 2.43 9.01 6.54
N MET A 28 3.01 9.34 5.37
CA MET A 28 3.61 8.35 4.47
C MET A 28 4.80 7.65 5.14
N GLY A 29 5.00 6.36 4.84
CA GLY A 29 6.02 5.54 5.48
C GLY A 29 5.62 4.91 6.82
N TYR A 30 4.42 5.22 7.33
CA TYR A 30 3.94 4.69 8.62
C TYR A 30 3.79 3.16 8.67
N GLY A 31 3.42 2.54 7.54
CA GLY A 31 3.01 1.12 7.51
C GLY A 31 4.06 0.12 8.01
N LEU A 32 5.31 0.22 7.54
CA LEU A 32 6.39 -0.70 7.93
C LEU A 32 6.69 -0.67 9.45
N PRO A 33 7.03 0.47 10.06
CA PRO A 33 7.30 0.52 11.49
C PRO A 33 6.07 0.17 12.33
N ALA A 34 4.86 0.55 11.90
CA ALA A 34 3.64 0.17 12.60
C ALA A 34 3.40 -1.34 12.61
N ALA A 35 3.70 -2.04 11.50
CA ALA A 35 3.55 -3.48 11.41
C ALA A 35 4.55 -4.25 12.27
N MET A 36 5.80 -3.80 12.35
CA MET A 36 6.76 -4.40 13.30
C MET A 36 6.24 -4.27 14.74
N GLY A 37 5.77 -3.08 15.13
CA GLY A 37 5.17 -2.88 16.44
C GLY A 37 3.92 -3.74 16.68
N ALA A 38 3.06 -3.90 15.66
CA ALA A 38 1.88 -4.75 15.73
C ALA A 38 2.24 -6.23 15.92
N HIS A 39 3.27 -6.72 15.22
CA HIS A 39 3.75 -8.10 15.37
C HIS A 39 4.24 -8.34 16.80
N PHE A 40 5.06 -7.46 17.37
CA PHE A 40 5.50 -7.62 18.75
C PHE A 40 4.36 -7.53 19.78
N ALA A 41 3.29 -6.78 19.47
CA ALA A 41 2.10 -6.74 20.32
C ALA A 41 1.22 -8.00 20.20
N ARG A 42 1.25 -8.69 19.05
CA ARG A 42 0.43 -9.86 18.71
C ARG A 42 1.23 -10.87 17.87
N PRO A 43 2.21 -11.58 18.45
CA PRO A 43 3.13 -12.42 17.68
C PRO A 43 2.46 -13.61 16.99
N ASP A 44 1.33 -14.08 17.54
CA ASP A 44 0.57 -15.22 17.01
C ASP A 44 -0.42 -14.85 15.89
N GLU A 45 -0.58 -13.56 15.58
CA GLU A 45 -1.47 -13.10 14.50
C GLU A 45 -0.64 -12.66 13.28
N PRO A 46 -1.08 -13.02 12.05
CA PRO A 46 -0.40 -12.55 10.84
C PRO A 46 -0.55 -11.04 10.69
N VAL A 47 0.56 -10.36 10.40
CA VAL A 47 0.58 -8.91 10.18
C VAL A 47 0.91 -8.60 8.72
N CYS A 48 -0.03 -7.95 8.04
CA CYS A 48 0.14 -7.50 6.67
C CYS A 48 0.24 -5.97 6.60
N VAL A 49 1.25 -5.46 5.90
CA VAL A 49 1.34 -4.06 5.47
C VAL A 49 0.77 -3.96 4.07
N VAL A 50 -0.32 -3.21 3.91
CA VAL A 50 -0.82 -2.84 2.57
C VAL A 50 -0.38 -1.40 2.29
N ALA A 51 0.63 -1.23 1.44
CA ALA A 51 1.27 0.05 1.18
C ALA A 51 1.23 0.43 -0.30
N GLY A 52 1.18 1.73 -0.59
CA GLY A 52 1.56 2.23 -1.90
C GLY A 52 3.09 2.31 -2.02
N ASP A 53 3.59 2.15 -3.24
CA ASP A 53 5.00 2.35 -3.64
C ASP A 53 5.66 3.59 -3.01
N GLY A 54 5.05 4.77 -3.17
CA GLY A 54 5.60 6.01 -2.63
C GLY A 54 5.65 6.05 -1.10
N SER A 55 4.69 5.40 -0.43
CA SER A 55 4.70 5.30 1.03
C SER A 55 5.78 4.32 1.49
N LEU A 56 5.95 3.18 0.82
CA LEU A 56 6.97 2.20 1.17
C LEU A 56 8.37 2.79 1.06
N GLN A 57 8.62 3.56 0.01
CA GLN A 57 9.91 4.20 -0.27
C GLN A 57 10.41 5.10 0.87
N MET A 58 9.50 5.75 1.62
CA MET A 58 9.88 6.71 2.68
C MET A 58 10.71 6.07 3.80
N ASN A 59 10.33 4.86 4.21
CA ASN A 59 10.96 4.13 5.33
C ASN A 59 11.51 2.76 4.90
N ILE A 60 11.95 2.65 3.64
CA ILE A 60 12.42 1.38 3.06
C ILE A 60 13.63 0.78 3.80
N ARG A 61 14.39 1.61 4.54
CA ARG A 61 15.53 1.17 5.36
C ARG A 61 15.12 0.22 6.49
N GLU A 62 13.84 0.22 6.89
CA GLU A 62 13.33 -0.73 7.88
C GLU A 62 13.37 -2.18 7.41
N PHE A 63 13.58 -2.44 6.12
CA PHE A 63 13.91 -3.78 5.64
C PHE A 63 15.16 -4.35 6.33
N GLY A 64 16.14 -3.50 6.68
CA GLY A 64 17.30 -3.92 7.45
C GLY A 64 16.92 -4.43 8.84
N THR A 65 16.04 -3.71 9.54
CA THR A 65 15.48 -4.13 10.83
C THR A 65 14.72 -5.44 10.70
N ILE A 66 13.80 -5.50 9.74
CA ILE A 66 12.95 -6.66 9.49
C ILE A 66 13.79 -7.91 9.23
N ALA A 67 14.80 -7.80 8.34
CA ALA A 67 15.67 -8.92 8.01
C ALA A 67 16.58 -9.32 9.17
N GLN A 68 17.16 -8.35 9.89
CA GLN A 68 18.06 -8.61 11.02
C GLN A 68 17.37 -9.40 12.15
N TYR A 69 16.09 -9.11 12.40
CA TYR A 69 15.32 -9.73 13.49
C TYR A 69 14.34 -10.80 13.01
N ASP A 70 14.38 -11.16 11.72
CA ASP A 70 13.47 -12.13 11.07
C ASP A 70 11.98 -11.87 11.43
N ILE A 71 11.57 -10.60 11.34
CA ILE A 71 10.21 -10.20 11.73
C ILE A 71 9.24 -10.61 10.61
N PRO A 72 8.27 -11.51 10.85
CA PRO A 72 7.46 -12.13 9.79
C PRO A 72 6.31 -11.23 9.30
N VAL A 73 6.65 -10.02 8.83
CA VAL A 73 5.70 -9.06 8.25
C VAL A 73 5.47 -9.39 6.77
N ARG A 74 4.21 -9.39 6.35
CA ARG A 74 3.83 -9.56 4.93
C ARG A 74 3.68 -8.19 4.29
N ILE A 75 4.51 -7.87 3.31
CA ILE A 75 4.58 -6.56 2.70
C ILE A 75 3.87 -6.63 1.35
N LEU A 76 2.65 -6.11 1.29
CA LEU A 76 1.81 -6.09 0.09
C LEU A 76 1.85 -4.68 -0.53
N VAL A 77 2.55 -4.54 -1.64
CA VAL A 77 2.74 -3.25 -2.31
C VAL A 77 1.75 -3.14 -3.46
N LEU A 78 0.88 -2.13 -3.40
CA LEU A 78 0.05 -1.72 -4.53
C LEU A 78 0.82 -0.68 -5.34
N ASN A 79 1.46 -1.13 -6.40
CA ASN A 79 2.45 -0.37 -7.14
C ASN A 79 1.89 0.12 -8.49
N ASN A 80 1.42 1.35 -8.48
CA ASN A 80 0.96 2.06 -9.67
C ASN A 80 2.04 3.01 -10.25
N ARG A 81 3.27 2.95 -9.70
CA ARG A 81 4.43 3.77 -10.08
C ARG A 81 4.16 5.28 -9.99
N TYR A 82 3.30 5.68 -9.06
CA TYR A 82 2.88 7.07 -8.88
C TYR A 82 2.61 7.39 -7.42
N LEU A 83 2.77 8.66 -7.05
CA LEU A 83 2.09 9.24 -5.89
C LEU A 83 0.59 9.34 -6.18
N GLY A 84 -0.12 8.20 -6.11
CA GLY A 84 -1.44 8.02 -6.72
C GLY A 84 -2.51 9.03 -6.30
N MET A 85 -2.55 9.43 -5.03
CA MET A 85 -3.51 10.45 -4.58
C MET A 85 -3.19 11.83 -5.16
N VAL A 86 -1.92 12.26 -5.14
CA VAL A 86 -1.52 13.54 -5.74
C VAL A 86 -1.79 13.54 -7.24
N ARG A 87 -1.53 12.41 -7.91
CA ARG A 87 -1.82 12.23 -9.33
C ARG A 87 -3.31 12.32 -9.63
N GLN A 88 -4.19 11.68 -8.83
CA GLN A 88 -5.65 11.80 -8.98
C GLN A 88 -6.11 13.26 -8.90
N TRP A 89 -5.56 14.05 -7.98
CA TRP A 89 -5.89 15.47 -7.89
C TRP A 89 -5.39 16.28 -9.08
N GLN A 90 -4.18 16.00 -9.56
CA GLN A 90 -3.63 16.61 -10.77
C GLN A 90 -4.47 16.29 -12.02
N GLU A 91 -5.01 15.07 -12.10
CA GLU A 91 -5.95 14.66 -13.14
C GLU A 91 -7.26 15.43 -13.07
N LEU A 92 -7.89 15.48 -11.90
CA LEU A 92 -9.23 16.06 -11.74
C LEU A 92 -9.27 17.59 -11.76
N PHE A 93 -8.23 18.26 -11.26
CA PHE A 93 -8.28 19.71 -10.98
C PHE A 93 -7.17 20.52 -11.67
N TYR A 94 -6.25 19.86 -12.39
CA TYR A 94 -5.10 20.52 -13.01
C TYR A 94 -4.83 20.01 -14.43
N ASP A 95 -5.87 19.65 -15.18
CA ASP A 95 -5.79 19.25 -16.59
C ASP A 95 -4.76 18.15 -16.87
N ARG A 96 -4.63 17.18 -15.95
CA ARG A 96 -3.66 16.07 -16.04
C ARG A 96 -2.19 16.55 -16.13
N ARG A 97 -1.88 17.72 -15.58
CA ARG A 97 -0.51 18.23 -15.45
C ARG A 97 0.21 17.50 -14.31
N TYR A 98 0.77 16.34 -14.62
CA TYR A 98 1.49 15.52 -13.65
C TYR A 98 2.85 16.13 -13.29
N ALA A 99 2.97 16.66 -12.07
CA ALA A 99 4.18 17.31 -11.59
C ALA A 99 4.82 16.49 -10.46
N PHE A 100 5.98 15.89 -10.75
CA PHE A 100 6.83 15.16 -9.79
C PHE A 100 6.13 14.00 -9.06
N THR A 101 5.22 13.31 -9.74
CA THR A 101 4.45 12.21 -9.15
C THR A 101 4.91 10.82 -9.58
N ASP A 102 5.66 10.67 -10.67
CA ASP A 102 6.13 9.35 -11.18
C ASP A 102 7.19 8.73 -10.26
N LEU A 103 7.09 7.42 -10.03
CA LEU A 103 7.96 6.67 -9.12
C LEU A 103 8.22 5.22 -9.62
N PRO A 104 9.06 5.05 -10.65
CA PRO A 104 9.40 3.72 -11.16
C PRO A 104 10.46 3.05 -10.27
N MET A 105 10.03 2.22 -9.32
CA MET A 105 10.92 1.46 -8.42
C MET A 105 10.73 -0.05 -8.54
N ASP A 106 11.83 -0.80 -8.33
CA ASP A 106 11.87 -2.25 -8.19
C ASP A 106 11.96 -2.63 -6.70
N PHE A 107 10.81 -2.87 -6.07
CA PHE A 107 10.77 -3.20 -4.65
C PHE A 107 11.19 -4.63 -4.35
N VAL A 108 11.00 -5.58 -5.27
CA VAL A 108 11.44 -6.97 -5.09
C VAL A 108 12.97 -7.04 -5.14
N GLY A 109 13.60 -6.35 -6.09
CA GLY A 109 15.06 -6.23 -6.14
C GLY A 109 15.63 -5.61 -4.87
N ILE A 110 15.00 -4.54 -4.36
CA ILE A 110 15.43 -3.89 -3.11
C ILE A 110 15.23 -4.82 -1.91
N ALA A 111 14.09 -5.49 -1.78
CA ALA A 111 13.84 -6.44 -0.69
C ALA A 111 14.87 -7.56 -0.68
N ARG A 112 15.19 -8.13 -1.85
CA ARG A 112 16.23 -9.17 -2.00
C ARG A 112 17.60 -8.68 -1.57
N ALA A 113 17.94 -7.41 -1.82
CA ALA A 113 19.21 -6.83 -1.36
C ALA A 113 19.33 -6.76 0.18
N TYR A 114 18.20 -6.72 0.90
CA TYR A 114 18.15 -6.85 2.36
C TYR A 114 18.01 -8.30 2.85
N GLY A 115 17.93 -9.28 1.95
CA GLY A 115 17.70 -10.68 2.31
C GLY A 115 16.23 -11.05 2.52
N ILE A 116 15.29 -10.22 2.05
CA ILE A 116 13.85 -10.49 2.11
C ILE A 116 13.40 -11.10 0.78
N GLU A 117 12.75 -12.26 0.84
CA GLU A 117 12.16 -12.89 -0.35
C GLU A 117 10.93 -12.13 -0.84
N GLY A 118 10.68 -12.25 -2.15
CA GLY A 118 9.51 -11.63 -2.73
C GLY A 118 9.37 -11.86 -4.23
N GLU A 119 8.18 -11.52 -4.70
CA GLU A 119 7.74 -11.69 -6.09
C GLU A 119 6.94 -10.48 -6.59
N THR A 120 6.96 -10.29 -7.90
CA THR A 120 6.16 -9.27 -8.60
C THR A 120 4.98 -9.96 -9.27
N VAL A 121 3.78 -9.44 -9.04
CA VAL A 121 2.55 -9.89 -9.71
C VAL A 121 2.16 -8.84 -10.73
N GLU A 122 2.29 -9.18 -12.01
CA GLU A 122 1.88 -8.31 -13.12
C GLU A 122 0.35 -8.29 -13.29
N ALA A 123 -0.15 -7.32 -14.07
CA ALA A 123 -1.57 -7.23 -14.39
C ALA A 123 -2.08 -8.54 -15.04
N GLY A 124 -3.17 -9.09 -14.49
CA GLY A 124 -3.72 -10.39 -14.90
C GLY A 124 -2.98 -11.61 -14.34
N GLY A 125 -1.96 -11.41 -13.50
CA GLY A 125 -1.26 -12.47 -12.78
C GLY A 125 -2.10 -13.13 -11.67
N ASP A 126 -1.59 -14.23 -11.14
CA ASP A 126 -2.27 -14.99 -10.09
C ASP A 126 -2.08 -14.37 -8.69
N VAL A 127 -2.98 -13.45 -8.36
CA VAL A 127 -3.04 -12.79 -7.04
C VAL A 127 -3.26 -13.79 -5.90
N ARG A 128 -4.01 -14.88 -6.14
CA ARG A 128 -4.34 -15.84 -5.07
C ARG A 128 -3.09 -16.61 -4.66
N SER A 129 -2.35 -17.12 -5.63
CA SER A 129 -1.11 -17.85 -5.37
C SER A 129 -0.08 -16.96 -4.68
N ALA A 130 0.08 -15.72 -5.11
CA ALA A 130 1.02 -14.79 -4.46
C ALA A 130 0.64 -14.45 -3.01
N LEU A 131 -0.66 -14.30 -2.72
CA LEU A 131 -1.12 -14.11 -1.34
C LEU A 131 -0.91 -15.37 -0.49
N SER A 132 -1.14 -16.56 -1.03
CA SER A 132 -0.84 -17.83 -0.33
C SER A 132 0.66 -17.95 -0.03
N ASN A 133 1.52 -17.72 -1.02
CA ASN A 133 2.98 -17.71 -0.84
C ASN A 133 3.39 -16.77 0.29
N ALA A 134 2.90 -15.52 0.24
CA ALA A 134 3.20 -14.53 1.27
C ALA A 134 2.72 -14.96 2.65
N LEU A 135 1.53 -15.54 2.78
CA LEU A 135 0.98 -15.94 4.07
C LEU A 135 1.67 -17.19 4.66
N GLU A 136 2.09 -18.11 3.82
CA GLU A 136 2.68 -19.40 4.20
C GLU A 136 4.20 -19.34 4.41
N HIS A 137 4.89 -18.32 3.88
CA HIS A 137 6.34 -18.19 3.97
C HIS A 137 6.84 -18.06 5.42
N ALA A 138 7.92 -18.74 5.79
CA ALA A 138 8.54 -18.56 7.12
C ALA A 138 9.46 -17.33 7.09
N GLY A 139 9.05 -16.22 7.71
CA GLY A 139 9.82 -14.97 7.75
C GLY A 139 9.16 -13.80 6.99
N PRO A 140 9.85 -12.66 6.80
CA PRO A 140 9.30 -11.54 6.02
C PRO A 140 9.14 -11.89 4.55
N TYR A 141 8.08 -11.40 3.90
CA TYR A 141 7.84 -11.64 2.47
C TYR A 141 7.23 -10.42 1.79
N LEU A 142 7.72 -10.06 0.61
CA LEU A 142 7.22 -8.93 -0.18
C LEU A 142 6.49 -9.40 -1.45
N VAL A 143 5.29 -8.87 -1.68
CA VAL A 143 4.57 -9.00 -2.95
C VAL A 143 4.37 -7.63 -3.57
N ASP A 144 4.91 -7.44 -4.76
CA ASP A 144 4.77 -6.22 -5.56
C ASP A 144 3.68 -6.38 -6.61
N PHE A 145 2.47 -5.91 -6.31
CA PHE A 145 1.33 -5.94 -7.24
C PHE A 145 1.43 -4.75 -8.19
N ARG A 146 1.74 -5.02 -9.46
CA ARG A 146 1.69 -4.01 -10.53
C ARG A 146 0.24 -3.81 -10.94
N ILE A 147 -0.28 -2.64 -10.62
CA ILE A 147 -1.67 -2.25 -10.84
C ILE A 147 -1.78 -1.12 -11.85
N GLU A 148 -2.99 -0.85 -12.31
CA GLU A 148 -3.28 0.25 -13.24
C GLU A 148 -2.75 1.58 -12.68
N ARG A 149 -1.97 2.28 -13.51
CA ARG A 149 -1.27 3.51 -13.14
C ARG A 149 -2.25 4.61 -12.81
N GLU A 150 -3.32 4.72 -13.62
CA GLU A 150 -4.26 5.82 -13.59
C GLU A 150 -5.57 5.53 -12.83
N GLU A 151 -5.67 4.43 -12.11
CA GLU A 151 -6.88 4.12 -11.32
C GLU A 151 -7.08 5.11 -10.15
N ASN A 152 -8.28 5.68 -10.07
CA ASN A 152 -8.70 6.68 -9.08
C ASN A 152 -9.56 6.06 -7.98
N VAL A 153 -9.62 6.72 -6.81
CA VAL A 153 -10.47 6.31 -5.69
C VAL A 153 -11.81 7.02 -5.78
N PHE A 154 -12.89 6.23 -5.77
CA PHE A 154 -14.27 6.69 -5.75
C PHE A 154 -15.11 5.89 -4.74
N PRO A 155 -16.29 6.39 -4.32
CA PRO A 155 -16.78 7.75 -4.54
C PRO A 155 -15.92 8.80 -3.83
N MET A 156 -15.91 10.03 -4.33
CA MET A 156 -15.15 11.14 -3.75
C MET A 156 -16.05 12.35 -3.49
N VAL A 157 -15.99 12.92 -2.30
CA VAL A 157 -16.58 14.24 -2.01
C VAL A 157 -15.49 15.31 -2.19
N PRO A 158 -15.65 16.25 -3.13
CA PRO A 158 -14.70 17.35 -3.28
C PRO A 158 -14.60 18.19 -1.99
N PRO A 159 -13.44 18.84 -1.74
CA PRO A 159 -13.29 19.73 -0.60
C PRO A 159 -14.37 20.82 -0.58
N GLY A 160 -15.01 20.99 0.56
CA GLY A 160 -16.07 21.98 0.75
C GLY A 160 -17.43 21.60 0.16
N ALA A 161 -17.56 20.45 -0.52
CA ALA A 161 -18.85 19.96 -1.00
C ALA A 161 -19.64 19.23 0.11
N ALA A 162 -20.96 19.14 -0.08
CA ALA A 162 -21.83 18.36 0.79
C ALA A 162 -21.64 16.84 0.55
N ILE A 163 -21.94 16.03 1.57
CA ILE A 163 -21.77 14.56 1.50
C ILE A 163 -22.61 13.88 0.42
N ASN A 164 -23.70 14.51 -0.03
CA ASN A 164 -24.54 14.00 -1.11
C ASN A 164 -24.09 14.46 -2.52
N ALA A 165 -23.05 15.29 -2.62
CA ALA A 165 -22.46 15.75 -3.87
C ALA A 165 -21.20 14.93 -4.21
N MET A 166 -21.32 13.61 -4.11
CA MET A 166 -20.23 12.67 -4.45
C MET A 166 -20.01 12.60 -5.95
N ILE A 167 -18.76 12.39 -6.33
CA ILE A 167 -18.33 12.07 -7.69
C ILE A 167 -18.16 10.54 -7.78
N ASP A 168 -18.72 9.95 -8.83
CA ASP A 168 -18.65 8.53 -9.15
C ASP A 168 -17.80 8.28 -10.42
N PRO A 169 -17.32 7.03 -10.64
CA PRO A 169 -16.60 6.68 -11.86
C PRO A 169 -17.52 6.89 -13.08
N GLY A 170 -17.23 7.89 -13.93
CA GLY A 170 -18.02 8.19 -15.14
C GLY A 170 -18.86 9.46 -15.08
N ALA A 171 -18.74 10.30 -14.05
CA ALA A 171 -19.24 11.67 -14.10
C ALA A 171 -18.28 12.57 -14.91
N GLY A 172 -18.33 12.42 -16.23
CA GLY A 172 -17.62 13.22 -17.24
C GLY A 172 -18.41 13.25 -18.54
#